data_AF-A0A382XIN4-F1
#
_entry.id   AF-A0A382XIN4-F1
#
_cell.length_a   1.000
_cell.length_b   1.000
_cell.length_c   1.000
_cell.angle_alpha   90.00
_cell.angle_beta   90.00
_cell.angle_gamma   90.00
#
_symmetry.space_group_name_H-M   'P 1'
#
loop_
_entity.id
_entity.type
_entity.pdbx_description
1 polymer ?
#
loop_
_entity_poly.entity_id
_entity_poly.type
_entity_poly.pdbx_seq_one_letter_code
_entity_poly.pdbx_strand_id
1 'polypeptide(L)'
;PLAGVLALAPLGQAQEAVPPPKPRILLVEDKSALREFEVDAAKVAEMVSEGLQRLTGRPSVAAAWLSLVNPADTVGIKVNSVPGPIGGTRKPVVDAVVRGLLQARLSPDRIIIWDRSLASLRAAGYGGLAKRHGVRLAGSRDAGWDESVTYESSIVGTLVSGDLGFERGGENASRKSHLSRLLTGELTRIISICPLLNHNRAGVSGHLVGLVDGSMDNSRRFGTNASVLAVTVPEILALEDVEQRRHLGDRLVLNITDALFCQYLGQSKC
;
A
#
# COMPACT_ATOMS: atom_id res chain seq x y z
N PRO A 1 -37.94 52.56 7.71
CA PRO A 1 -36.58 52.25 8.21
C PRO A 1 -36.26 50.77 7.98
N LEU A 2 -35.60 50.46 6.86
CA LEU A 2 -35.03 49.15 6.58
C LEU A 2 -33.51 49.33 6.62
N ALA A 3 -32.86 48.77 7.64
CA ALA A 3 -31.42 48.74 7.74
C ALA A 3 -30.94 47.35 7.28
N GLY A 4 -30.27 47.30 6.13
CA GLY A 4 -29.55 46.12 5.68
C GLY A 4 -28.08 46.23 6.11
N VAL A 5 -27.58 45.21 6.80
CA VAL A 5 -26.15 45.07 7.12
C VAL A 5 -25.52 44.17 6.06
N LEU A 6 -24.59 44.73 5.29
CA LEU A 6 -23.68 44.00 4.42
C LEU A 6 -22.38 43.75 5.19
N ALA A 7 -22.03 42.47 5.40
CA ALA A 7 -20.75 42.07 5.94
C ALA A 7 -19.83 41.59 4.80
N LEU A 8 -18.72 42.29 4.60
CA LEU A 8 -17.60 41.82 3.78
C LEU A 8 -16.66 41.02 4.69
N ALA A 9 -16.61 39.70 4.51
CA ALA A 9 -15.56 38.88 5.08
C ALA A 9 -14.29 39.01 4.23
N PRO A 10 -13.11 39.25 4.81
CA PRO A 10 -11.86 39.22 4.06
C PRO A 10 -11.59 37.79 3.59
N LEU A 11 -11.35 37.64 2.28
CA LEU A 11 -10.78 36.41 1.71
C LEU A 11 -9.42 36.19 2.37
N GLY A 12 -9.34 35.18 3.24
CA GLY A 12 -8.07 34.75 3.83
C GLY A 12 -7.09 34.44 2.71
N GLN A 13 -5.91 35.07 2.75
CA GLN A 13 -4.83 34.77 1.81
C GLN A 13 -4.49 33.28 1.95
N ALA A 14 -4.56 32.54 0.84
CA ALA A 14 -4.09 31.17 0.78
C ALA A 14 -2.62 31.17 1.20
N GLN A 15 -2.33 30.54 2.33
CA GLN A 15 -0.98 30.43 2.84
C GLN A 15 -0.16 29.63 1.82
N GLU A 16 0.94 30.22 1.36
CA GLU A 16 1.83 29.61 0.37
C GLU A 16 2.30 28.26 0.94
N ALA A 17 1.86 27.17 0.30
CA ALA A 17 2.16 25.83 0.79
C ALA A 17 3.67 25.62 0.80
N VAL A 18 4.23 25.29 1.97
CA VAL A 18 5.65 24.95 2.11
C VAL A 18 5.97 23.89 1.05
N PRO A 19 6.99 24.11 0.18
CA PRO A 19 7.30 23.14 -0.87
C PRO A 19 7.59 21.80 -0.22
N PRO A 20 6.97 20.70 -0.72
CA PRO A 20 7.11 19.40 -0.09
C PRO A 20 8.59 19.00 -0.07
N PRO A 21 9.05 18.35 1.00
CA PRO A 21 10.43 17.89 1.09
C PRO A 21 10.76 17.00 -0.11
N LYS A 22 11.97 17.17 -0.67
CA LYS A 22 12.41 16.35 -1.81
C LYS A 22 12.31 14.87 -1.46
N PRO A 23 11.73 14.03 -2.34
CA PRO A 23 11.66 12.60 -2.09
C PRO A 23 13.07 12.04 -1.97
N ARG A 24 13.32 11.21 -0.94
CA ARG A 24 14.57 10.49 -0.77
C ARG A 24 14.42 9.11 -1.39
N ILE A 25 15.20 8.85 -2.43
CA ILE A 25 15.22 7.58 -3.16
C ILE A 25 16.63 7.02 -3.05
N LEU A 26 16.73 5.72 -2.75
CA LEU A 26 18.01 5.04 -2.57
C LEU A 26 18.00 3.71 -3.32
N LEU A 27 19.11 3.41 -3.98
CA LEU A 27 19.40 2.08 -4.53
C LEU A 27 20.39 1.36 -3.62
N VAL A 28 20.06 0.13 -3.27
CA VAL A 28 20.96 -0.84 -2.62
C VAL A 28 21.00 -2.07 -3.51
N GLU A 29 22.19 -2.57 -3.79
CA GLU A 29 22.42 -3.70 -4.69
C GLU A 29 23.50 -4.62 -4.10
N ASP A 30 23.19 -5.90 -4.00
CA ASP A 30 24.19 -6.97 -3.84
C ASP A 30 23.94 -8.00 -4.95
N LYS A 31 24.86 -8.10 -5.90
CA LYS A 31 24.75 -9.01 -7.06
C LYS A 31 24.77 -10.49 -6.66
N SER A 32 25.18 -10.81 -5.44
CA SER A 32 25.15 -12.17 -4.90
C SER A 32 23.83 -12.50 -4.19
N ALA A 33 22.93 -11.53 -3.98
CA ALA A 33 21.63 -11.76 -3.34
C ALA A 33 20.68 -12.65 -4.17
N LEU A 34 21.00 -12.87 -5.45
CA LEU A 34 20.29 -13.76 -6.32
C LEU A 34 21.28 -14.58 -7.17
N ARG A 35 21.13 -15.90 -7.16
CA ARG A 35 21.90 -16.81 -8.01
C ARG A 35 21.00 -17.90 -8.56
N GLU A 36 21.00 -18.11 -9.87
CA GLU A 36 20.23 -19.21 -10.51
C GLU A 36 18.75 -19.26 -10.11
N PHE A 37 18.14 -18.09 -9.96
CA PHE A 37 16.77 -17.92 -9.47
C PHE A 37 16.52 -18.26 -7.98
N GLU A 38 17.58 -18.55 -7.22
CA GLU A 38 17.54 -18.70 -5.77
C GLU A 38 17.94 -17.40 -5.07
N VAL A 39 17.07 -16.93 -4.17
CA VAL A 39 17.27 -15.70 -3.41
C VAL A 39 18.01 -16.01 -2.11
N ASP A 40 19.15 -15.35 -1.89
CA ASP A 40 19.86 -15.42 -0.61
C ASP A 40 19.18 -14.49 0.42
N ALA A 41 18.48 -15.10 1.37
CA ALA A 41 17.73 -14.37 2.39
C ALA A 41 18.59 -13.60 3.40
N ALA A 42 19.87 -13.98 3.58
CA ALA A 42 20.79 -13.24 4.43
C ALA A 42 21.24 -11.96 3.74
N LYS A 43 21.62 -12.06 2.46
CA LYS A 43 21.97 -10.90 1.63
C LYS A 43 20.84 -9.91 1.48
N VAL A 44 19.62 -10.39 1.24
CA VAL A 44 18.43 -9.53 1.21
C VAL A 44 18.23 -8.81 2.54
N ALA A 45 18.45 -9.48 3.68
CA ALA A 45 18.33 -8.84 4.99
C ALA A 45 19.41 -7.78 5.24
N GLU A 46 20.65 -8.01 4.79
CA GLU A 46 21.73 -7.02 4.79
C GLU A 46 21.35 -5.80 3.96
N MET A 47 20.87 -6.00 2.72
CA MET A 47 20.45 -4.92 1.81
C MET A 47 19.30 -4.08 2.40
N VAL A 48 18.28 -4.72 2.98
CA VAL A 48 17.16 -4.01 3.63
C VAL A 48 17.68 -3.19 4.83
N SER A 49 18.57 -3.76 5.64
CA SER A 49 19.15 -3.09 6.81
C SER A 49 20.02 -1.90 6.43
N GLU A 50 20.86 -2.05 5.40
CA GLU A 50 21.68 -0.97 4.86
C GLU A 50 20.81 0.14 4.28
N GLY A 51 19.83 -0.23 3.44
CA GLY A 51 18.92 0.71 2.80
C GLY A 51 18.14 1.53 3.81
N LEU A 52 17.62 0.90 4.85
CA LEU A 52 16.88 1.57 5.91
C LEU A 52 17.76 2.55 6.70
N GLN A 53 18.98 2.16 7.08
CA GLN A 53 19.89 3.05 7.81
C GLN A 53 20.30 4.25 6.96
N ARG A 54 20.66 4.03 5.69
CA ARG A 54 21.01 5.12 4.75
C ARG A 54 19.81 6.03 4.46
N LEU A 55 18.61 5.47 4.32
CA LEU A 55 17.38 6.23 4.06
C LEU A 55 16.97 7.07 5.27
N THR A 56 17.15 6.59 6.49
CA THR A 56 16.73 7.31 7.71
C THR A 56 17.85 8.16 8.32
N GLY A 57 19.11 7.89 7.99
CA GLY A 57 20.29 8.52 8.60
C GLY A 57 20.51 8.10 10.05
N ARG A 58 19.92 6.99 10.49
CA ARG A 58 20.02 6.51 11.88
C ARG A 58 21.22 5.57 12.06
N PRO A 59 21.87 5.58 13.24
CA PRO A 59 23.13 4.86 13.48
C PRO A 59 22.95 3.35 13.68
N SER A 60 21.72 2.86 13.78
CA SER A 60 21.42 1.43 13.92
C SER A 60 20.10 1.10 13.23
N VAL A 61 19.95 -0.17 12.83
CA VAL A 61 18.73 -0.69 12.18
C VAL A 61 17.50 -0.52 13.08
N ALA A 62 17.63 -0.78 14.39
CA ALA A 62 16.54 -0.61 15.34
C ALA A 62 16.10 0.86 15.44
N ALA A 63 17.05 1.81 15.54
CA ALA A 63 16.73 3.24 15.55
C ALA A 63 16.13 3.70 14.22
N ALA A 64 16.54 3.08 13.10
CA ALA A 64 15.98 3.35 11.78
C ALA A 64 14.51 2.92 11.69
N TRP A 65 14.16 1.71 12.12
CA TRP A 65 12.75 1.27 12.20
C TRP A 65 11.93 2.15 13.15
N LEU A 66 12.45 2.43 14.34
CA LEU A 66 11.77 3.27 15.33
C LEU A 66 11.60 4.74 14.90
N SER A 67 12.27 5.16 13.82
CA SER A 67 12.03 6.48 13.21
C SER A 67 10.84 6.51 12.24
N LEU A 68 10.36 5.34 11.81
CA LEU A 68 9.23 5.19 10.88
C LEU A 68 7.97 4.64 11.56
N VAL A 69 8.14 3.83 12.61
CA VAL A 69 7.07 3.18 13.36
C VAL A 69 7.35 3.26 14.86
N ASN A 70 6.31 3.09 15.68
CA ASN A 70 6.38 3.02 17.13
C ASN A 70 5.86 1.66 17.63
N PRO A 71 6.28 1.12 18.79
CA PRO A 71 5.75 -0.15 19.32
C PRO A 71 4.23 -0.19 19.54
N ALA A 72 3.58 0.98 19.63
CA ALA A 72 2.13 1.11 19.69
C ALA A 72 1.43 0.91 18.33
N ASP A 73 2.15 1.03 17.23
CA ASP A 73 1.58 0.94 15.88
C ASP A 73 1.14 -0.47 15.53
N THR A 74 0.05 -0.56 14.77
CA THR A 74 -0.30 -1.74 13.99
C THR A 74 0.18 -1.53 12.56
N VAL A 75 1.21 -2.28 12.16
CA VAL A 75 1.92 -2.11 10.89
C VAL A 75 1.40 -3.11 9.86
N GLY A 76 0.81 -2.56 8.80
CA GLY A 76 0.42 -3.30 7.60
C GLY A 76 1.54 -3.38 6.58
N ILE A 77 2.05 -4.57 6.29
CA ILE A 77 2.99 -4.82 5.20
C ILE A 77 2.20 -5.19 3.94
N LYS A 78 2.02 -4.23 3.04
CA LYS A 78 1.33 -4.45 1.77
C LYS A 78 2.25 -5.20 0.80
N VAL A 79 1.77 -6.35 0.33
CA VAL A 79 2.45 -7.18 -0.69
C VAL A 79 1.59 -7.33 -1.94
N ASN A 80 2.18 -7.85 -3.01
CA ASN A 80 1.46 -8.27 -4.22
C ASN A 80 1.47 -9.81 -4.28
N SER A 81 0.35 -10.43 -3.92
CA SER A 81 0.20 -11.88 -3.81
C SER A 81 -0.47 -12.53 -5.03
N VAL A 82 -1.25 -11.76 -5.80
CA VAL A 82 -2.01 -12.26 -6.96
C VAL A 82 -1.15 -12.98 -8.00
N PRO A 83 0.06 -12.50 -8.36
CA PRO A 83 0.93 -13.22 -9.30
C PRO A 83 1.51 -14.54 -8.76
N GLY A 84 1.13 -14.94 -7.54
CA GLY A 84 1.48 -16.22 -6.95
C GLY A 84 2.87 -16.25 -6.29
N PRO A 85 3.33 -17.45 -5.89
CA PRO A 85 4.52 -17.60 -5.04
C PRO A 85 5.84 -17.23 -5.70
N ILE A 86 5.89 -17.17 -7.03
CA ILE A 86 7.08 -16.88 -7.85
C ILE A 86 7.01 -15.45 -8.40
N GLY A 87 5.86 -15.07 -8.98
CA GLY A 87 5.71 -13.78 -9.65
C GLY A 87 5.49 -12.60 -8.69
N GLY A 88 4.93 -12.84 -7.50
CA GLY A 88 4.57 -11.81 -6.54
C GLY A 88 5.75 -11.22 -5.77
N THR A 89 5.45 -10.43 -4.73
CA THR A 89 6.47 -9.95 -3.78
C THR A 89 7.22 -11.14 -3.18
N ARG A 90 8.55 -11.07 -3.12
CA ARG A 90 9.37 -12.18 -2.64
C ARG A 90 9.39 -12.23 -1.13
N LYS A 91 9.14 -13.42 -0.60
CA LYS A 91 9.10 -13.67 0.85
C LYS A 91 10.37 -13.25 1.56
N PRO A 92 11.60 -13.45 1.03
CA PRO A 92 12.82 -12.98 1.72
C PRO A 92 12.85 -11.48 2.02
N VAL A 93 12.28 -10.63 1.16
CA VAL A 93 12.18 -9.17 1.41
C VAL A 93 11.19 -8.88 2.52
N VAL A 94 10.02 -9.52 2.48
CA VAL A 94 8.98 -9.40 3.52
C VAL A 94 9.49 -9.93 4.87
N ASP A 95 10.20 -11.05 4.85
CA ASP A 95 10.81 -11.70 6.01
C ASP A 95 11.85 -10.80 6.68
N ALA A 96 12.69 -10.12 5.89
CA ALA A 96 13.65 -9.13 6.40
C ALA A 96 12.96 -7.95 7.10
N VAL A 97 11.86 -7.44 6.51
CA VAL A 97 11.07 -6.36 7.12
C VAL A 97 10.39 -6.83 8.41
N VAL A 98 9.75 -7.99 8.42
CA VAL A 98 9.13 -8.57 9.63
C VAL A 98 10.17 -8.73 10.73
N ARG A 99 11.34 -9.33 10.44
CA ARG A 99 12.43 -9.48 11.41
C ARG A 99 12.90 -8.12 11.96
N GLY A 100 13.00 -7.11 11.09
CA GLY A 100 13.36 -5.75 11.47
C GLY A 100 12.36 -5.10 12.44
N LEU A 101 11.06 -5.22 12.16
CA LEU A 101 10.00 -4.72 13.04
C LEU A 101 9.97 -5.43 14.40
N LEU A 102 10.18 -6.76 14.42
CA LEU A 102 10.29 -7.54 15.66
C LEU A 102 11.52 -7.11 16.49
N GLN A 103 12.65 -6.87 15.84
CA GLN A 103 13.85 -6.34 16.50
C GLN A 103 13.60 -4.95 17.10
N ALA A 104 12.79 -4.12 16.43
CA ALA A 104 12.30 -2.84 16.92
C ALA A 104 11.21 -2.95 18.01
N ARG A 105 10.97 -4.16 18.56
CA ARG A 105 10.07 -4.46 19.67
C ARG A 105 8.59 -4.26 19.37
N LEU A 106 8.18 -4.31 18.09
CA LEU A 106 6.76 -4.45 17.77
C LEU A 106 6.29 -5.86 18.13
N SER A 107 5.12 -5.94 18.74
CA SER A 107 4.50 -7.22 19.04
C SER A 107 4.07 -7.93 17.75
N PRO A 108 4.28 -9.26 17.60
CA PRO A 108 3.93 -9.98 16.38
C PRO A 108 2.46 -9.83 15.94
N ASP A 109 1.52 -9.74 16.88
CA ASP A 109 0.08 -9.54 16.63
C ASP A 109 -0.25 -8.16 16.04
N ARG A 110 0.68 -7.20 16.10
CA ARG A 110 0.58 -5.87 15.50
C ARG A 110 1.24 -5.78 14.12
N ILE A 111 1.82 -6.87 13.63
CA ILE A 111 2.41 -6.93 12.28
C ILE A 111 1.46 -7.75 11.40
N ILE A 112 0.95 -7.13 10.34
CA ILE A 112 -0.04 -7.73 9.46
C ILE A 112 0.47 -7.70 8.03
N ILE A 113 0.74 -8.85 7.44
CA ILE A 113 1.01 -8.95 6.00
C ILE A 113 -0.32 -8.99 5.29
N TRP A 114 -0.55 -8.07 4.37
CA TRP A 114 -1.85 -7.91 3.75
C TRP A 114 -1.79 -7.65 2.25
N ASP A 115 -2.89 -8.00 1.60
CA ASP A 115 -3.19 -7.75 0.20
C ASP A 115 -4.72 -7.78 0.03
N ARG A 116 -5.24 -7.70 -1.20
CA ARG A 116 -6.69 -7.67 -1.45
C ARG A 116 -7.44 -8.89 -0.92
N SER A 117 -6.82 -10.07 -0.92
CA SER A 117 -7.46 -11.36 -0.63
C SER A 117 -6.59 -12.25 0.25
N LEU A 118 -7.13 -12.73 1.37
CA LEU A 118 -6.47 -13.67 2.27
C LEU A 118 -6.20 -15.01 1.58
N ALA A 119 -7.10 -15.44 0.69
CA ALA A 119 -6.90 -16.65 -0.10
C ALA A 119 -5.68 -16.54 -1.02
N SER A 120 -5.49 -15.38 -1.68
CA SER A 120 -4.34 -15.12 -2.55
C SER A 120 -3.03 -15.08 -1.75
N LEU A 121 -3.02 -14.47 -0.56
CA LEU A 121 -1.86 -14.50 0.35
C LEU A 121 -1.47 -15.93 0.73
N ARG A 122 -2.46 -16.77 1.07
CA ARG A 122 -2.23 -18.18 1.40
C ARG A 122 -1.68 -18.96 0.20
N ALA A 123 -2.28 -18.79 -0.97
CA ALA A 123 -1.82 -19.42 -2.21
C ALA A 123 -0.41 -18.98 -2.63
N ALA A 124 -0.05 -17.72 -2.37
CA ALA A 124 1.29 -17.21 -2.58
C ALA A 124 2.32 -17.73 -1.56
N GLY A 125 1.89 -18.45 -0.52
CA GLY A 125 2.77 -19.10 0.46
C GLY A 125 3.11 -18.25 1.69
N TYR A 126 2.42 -17.13 1.92
CA TYR A 126 2.66 -16.28 3.09
C TYR A 126 2.28 -16.93 4.43
N GLY A 127 1.44 -17.97 4.42
CA GLY A 127 1.02 -18.67 5.63
C GLY A 127 2.19 -19.26 6.43
N GLY A 128 3.20 -19.82 5.76
CA GLY A 128 4.39 -20.37 6.41
C GLY A 128 5.24 -19.28 7.07
N LEU A 129 5.40 -18.14 6.40
CA LEU A 129 6.15 -17.00 6.92
C LEU A 129 5.42 -16.36 8.12
N ALA A 130 4.10 -16.17 8.01
CA ALA A 130 3.28 -15.65 9.09
C ALA A 130 3.38 -16.53 10.35
N LYS A 131 3.21 -17.85 10.18
CA LYS A 131 3.32 -18.83 11.25
C LYS A 131 4.72 -18.82 11.91
N ARG A 132 5.79 -18.73 11.12
CA ARG A 132 7.18 -18.72 11.62
C ARG A 132 7.43 -17.60 12.62
N HIS A 133 6.88 -16.41 12.35
CA HIS A 133 7.11 -15.21 13.15
C HIS A 133 5.98 -14.87 14.11
N GLY A 134 4.88 -15.65 14.10
CA GLY A 134 3.68 -15.34 14.89
C GLY A 134 2.94 -14.08 14.43
N VAL A 135 3.16 -13.62 13.19
CA VAL A 135 2.50 -12.42 12.63
C VAL A 135 1.21 -12.79 11.91
N ARG A 136 0.39 -11.79 11.57
CA ARG A 136 -0.95 -12.00 11.01
C ARG A 136 -0.98 -11.88 9.50
N LEU A 137 -1.99 -12.51 8.90
CA LEU A 137 -2.40 -12.30 7.52
C LEU A 137 -3.79 -11.68 7.49
N ALA A 138 -3.99 -10.68 6.65
CA ALA A 138 -5.31 -10.09 6.42
C ALA A 138 -5.54 -9.82 4.94
N GLY A 139 -6.77 -10.08 4.48
CA GLY A 139 -7.22 -9.67 3.17
C GLY A 139 -8.18 -8.51 3.29
N SER A 140 -8.01 -7.45 2.50
CA SER A 140 -8.91 -6.29 2.52
C SER A 140 -10.37 -6.67 2.28
N ARG A 141 -10.61 -7.58 1.34
CA ARG A 141 -11.94 -8.11 1.03
C ARG A 141 -12.51 -8.93 2.19
N ASP A 142 -11.66 -9.71 2.84
CA ASP A 142 -12.03 -10.59 3.95
C ASP A 142 -12.35 -9.79 5.24
N ALA A 143 -11.72 -8.62 5.42
CA ALA A 143 -12.05 -7.67 6.49
C ALA A 143 -13.36 -6.89 6.21
N GLY A 144 -13.80 -6.87 4.96
CA GLY A 144 -14.97 -6.11 4.51
C GLY A 144 -14.69 -4.62 4.28
N TRP A 145 -15.74 -3.90 3.91
CA TRP A 145 -15.66 -2.53 3.38
C TRP A 145 -16.39 -1.52 4.25
N ASP A 146 -15.80 -0.36 4.46
CA ASP A 146 -16.33 0.71 5.28
C ASP A 146 -17.21 1.64 4.46
N GLU A 147 -18.53 1.55 4.66
CA GLU A 147 -19.53 2.40 4.00
C GLU A 147 -19.37 3.89 4.31
N SER A 148 -18.72 4.23 5.43
CA SER A 148 -18.50 5.62 5.82
C SER A 148 -17.34 6.27 5.06
N VAL A 149 -16.44 5.47 4.48
CA VAL A 149 -15.27 5.95 3.73
C VAL A 149 -15.40 5.57 2.27
N THR A 150 -16.08 6.44 1.51
CA THR A 150 -16.45 6.23 0.11
C THR A 150 -15.67 7.14 -0.83
N TYR A 151 -15.19 6.57 -1.94
CA TYR A 151 -14.74 7.29 -3.12
C TYR A 151 -15.75 7.15 -4.25
N GLU A 152 -16.28 8.27 -4.73
CA GLU A 152 -17.24 8.34 -5.83
C GLU A 152 -16.66 9.11 -7.02
N SER A 153 -16.89 8.60 -8.23
CA SER A 153 -16.52 9.31 -9.46
C SER A 153 -17.48 9.01 -10.60
N SER A 154 -17.40 9.75 -11.70
CA SER A 154 -18.29 9.53 -12.86
C SER A 154 -18.09 8.16 -13.54
N ILE A 155 -16.98 7.49 -13.27
CA ILE A 155 -16.63 6.18 -13.83
C ILE A 155 -17.46 5.08 -13.14
N VAL A 156 -18.36 4.47 -13.89
CA VAL A 156 -19.18 3.33 -13.45
C VAL A 156 -18.34 2.05 -13.53
N GLY A 157 -18.32 1.29 -12.44
CA GLY A 157 -17.76 -0.07 -12.38
C GLY A 157 -18.85 -1.13 -12.32
N THR A 158 -18.50 -2.34 -12.75
CA THR A 158 -19.32 -3.53 -12.54
C THR A 158 -18.88 -4.22 -11.25
N LEU A 159 -19.77 -4.26 -10.27
CA LEU A 159 -19.56 -4.97 -9.01
C LEU A 159 -19.43 -6.47 -9.27
N VAL A 160 -18.53 -7.12 -8.55
CA VAL A 160 -18.43 -8.58 -8.57
C VAL A 160 -18.46 -9.14 -7.15
N SER A 161 -18.53 -10.46 -7.03
CA SER A 161 -18.50 -11.15 -5.75
C SER A 161 -17.38 -10.64 -4.82
N GLY A 162 -17.82 -10.13 -3.68
CA GLY A 162 -16.99 -9.56 -2.64
C GLY A 162 -16.75 -8.05 -2.73
N ASP A 163 -17.27 -7.36 -3.75
CA ASP A 163 -17.47 -5.90 -3.68
C ASP A 163 -18.76 -5.59 -2.89
N LEU A 164 -18.83 -4.42 -2.25
CA LEU A 164 -19.99 -4.02 -1.46
C LEU A 164 -21.20 -3.74 -2.36
N GLY A 165 -22.36 -4.26 -1.98
CA GLY A 165 -23.59 -4.13 -2.77
C GLY A 165 -23.69 -5.07 -3.96
N PHE A 166 -22.77 -6.04 -4.12
CA PHE A 166 -22.91 -7.07 -5.15
C PHE A 166 -24.07 -8.03 -4.83
N GLU A 167 -24.97 -8.21 -5.81
CA GLU A 167 -26.12 -9.12 -5.71
C GLU A 167 -26.15 -10.10 -6.89
N ARG A 168 -26.28 -11.41 -6.59
CA ARG A 168 -26.30 -12.44 -7.63
C ARG A 168 -27.59 -12.34 -8.45
N GLY A 169 -27.47 -12.04 -9.74
CA GLY A 169 -28.61 -11.89 -10.65
C GLY A 169 -29.28 -10.51 -10.62
N GLY A 170 -28.72 -9.56 -9.87
CA GLY A 170 -29.17 -8.17 -9.82
C GLY A 170 -28.40 -7.24 -10.77
N GLU A 171 -28.80 -5.97 -10.76
CA GLU A 171 -28.07 -4.89 -11.44
C GLU A 171 -26.83 -4.52 -10.62
N ASN A 172 -25.65 -4.84 -11.15
CA ASN A 172 -24.37 -4.71 -10.43
C ASN A 172 -23.53 -3.54 -10.95
N ALA A 173 -24.14 -2.36 -11.12
CA ALA A 173 -23.45 -1.16 -11.57
C ALA A 173 -23.32 -0.14 -10.43
N SER A 174 -22.11 0.37 -10.20
CA SER A 174 -21.88 1.38 -9.15
C SER A 174 -20.75 2.34 -9.49
N ARG A 175 -20.92 3.60 -9.08
CA ARG A 175 -19.91 4.67 -9.14
C ARG A 175 -19.09 4.80 -7.86
N LYS A 176 -19.40 3.99 -6.85
CA LYS A 176 -18.80 4.05 -5.52
C LYS A 176 -17.78 2.95 -5.34
N SER A 177 -16.74 3.29 -4.60
CA SER A 177 -15.77 2.37 -4.04
C SER A 177 -15.57 2.71 -2.57
N HIS A 178 -15.31 1.73 -1.74
CA HIS A 178 -15.28 1.83 -0.29
C HIS A 178 -13.94 1.31 0.21
N LEU A 179 -13.38 2.00 1.20
CA LEU A 179 -12.10 1.61 1.78
C LEU A 179 -12.27 0.36 2.66
N SER A 180 -11.28 -0.52 2.71
CA SER A 180 -11.33 -1.69 3.57
C SER A 180 -11.36 -1.33 5.06
N ARG A 181 -12.15 -2.07 5.84
CA ARG A 181 -12.19 -1.97 7.31
C ARG A 181 -10.85 -2.31 7.97
N LEU A 182 -10.00 -3.08 7.29
CA LEU A 182 -8.62 -3.31 7.73
C LEU A 182 -7.86 -1.98 7.85
N LEU A 183 -8.07 -1.08 6.89
CA LEU A 183 -7.40 0.20 6.82
C LEU A 183 -8.10 1.24 7.68
N THR A 184 -9.42 1.30 7.71
CA THR A 184 -10.11 2.29 8.55
C THR A 184 -10.01 1.98 10.04
N GLY A 185 -10.06 0.70 10.42
CA GLY A 185 -10.17 0.28 11.82
C GLY A 185 -8.89 -0.17 12.51
N GLU A 186 -7.90 -0.71 11.78
CA GLU A 186 -6.79 -1.43 12.42
C GLU A 186 -5.40 -0.88 12.09
N LEU A 187 -5.08 -0.65 10.81
CA LEU A 187 -3.71 -0.29 10.41
C LEU A 187 -3.38 1.17 10.74
N THR A 188 -2.34 1.42 11.53
CA THR A 188 -1.86 2.78 11.83
C THR A 188 -0.69 3.18 10.93
N ARG A 189 0.08 2.20 10.44
CA ARG A 189 1.23 2.40 9.54
C ARG A 189 1.21 1.37 8.42
N ILE A 190 1.69 1.78 7.24
CA ILE A 190 1.76 0.95 6.04
C ILE A 190 3.20 0.97 5.52
N ILE A 191 3.74 -0.22 5.30
CA ILE A 191 4.98 -0.44 4.54
C ILE A 191 4.57 -1.16 3.25
N SER A 192 4.87 -0.58 2.10
CA SER A 192 4.54 -1.17 0.81
C SER A 192 5.77 -1.86 0.22
N ILE A 193 5.65 -3.14 -0.13
CA ILE A 193 6.70 -3.92 -0.76
C ILE A 193 6.19 -4.44 -2.11
N CYS A 194 6.63 -3.80 -3.18
CA CYS A 194 6.16 -4.10 -4.53
C CYS A 194 7.24 -4.77 -5.36
N PRO A 195 6.94 -5.90 -6.03
CA PRO A 195 7.85 -6.51 -6.99
C PRO A 195 7.91 -5.65 -8.25
N LEU A 196 9.09 -5.63 -8.89
CA LEU A 196 9.26 -4.96 -10.17
C LEU A 196 8.63 -5.80 -11.30
N LEU A 197 7.35 -5.57 -11.55
CA LEU A 197 6.53 -6.21 -12.59
C LEU A 197 6.05 -5.16 -13.61
N ASN A 198 5.70 -5.60 -14.81
CA ASN A 198 4.92 -4.76 -15.73
C ASN A 198 3.51 -4.51 -15.18
N HIS A 199 2.98 -3.31 -15.43
CA HIS A 199 1.57 -3.00 -15.25
C HIS A 199 1.04 -2.39 -16.54
N ASN A 200 0.10 -3.07 -17.19
CA ASN A 200 -0.34 -2.76 -18.56
C ASN A 200 -0.88 -1.33 -18.76
N ARG A 201 -1.21 -0.62 -17.68
CA ARG A 201 -1.66 0.79 -17.71
C ARG A 201 -0.68 1.77 -17.10
N ALA A 202 0.07 1.36 -16.08
CA ALA A 202 0.95 2.25 -15.33
C ALA A 202 2.42 2.13 -15.77
N GLY A 203 2.70 1.31 -16.77
CA GLY A 203 4.05 0.91 -17.17
C GLY A 203 4.58 -0.15 -16.22
N VAL A 204 4.86 0.23 -14.97
CA VAL A 204 5.36 -0.68 -13.92
C VAL A 204 4.34 -0.84 -12.79
N SER A 205 4.34 -1.99 -12.15
CA SER A 205 3.60 -2.25 -10.92
C SER A 205 4.16 -1.35 -9.81
N GLY A 206 3.49 -0.23 -9.56
CA GLY A 206 3.93 0.78 -8.60
C GLY A 206 3.27 0.62 -7.23
N HIS A 207 3.95 1.18 -6.21
CA HIS A 207 3.47 1.22 -4.83
C HIS A 207 2.07 1.81 -4.69
N LEU A 208 1.81 2.94 -5.34
CA LEU A 208 0.56 3.68 -5.17
C LEU A 208 -0.63 2.97 -5.82
N VAL A 209 -0.45 2.47 -7.05
CA VAL A 209 -1.49 1.70 -7.76
C VAL A 209 -1.80 0.42 -7.01
N GLY A 210 -0.77 -0.36 -6.63
CA GLY A 210 -0.95 -1.61 -5.90
C GLY A 210 -1.54 -1.42 -4.49
N LEU A 211 -1.25 -0.28 -3.85
CA LEU A 211 -1.87 0.10 -2.59
C LEU A 211 -3.35 0.40 -2.79
N VAL A 212 -3.71 1.29 -3.71
CA VAL A 212 -5.11 1.65 -4.01
C VAL A 212 -5.93 0.44 -4.44
N ASP A 213 -5.43 -0.36 -5.39
CA ASP A 213 -6.13 -1.55 -5.89
C ASP A 213 -6.38 -2.60 -4.81
N GLY A 214 -5.46 -2.70 -3.85
CA GLY A 214 -5.57 -3.58 -2.70
C GLY A 214 -6.44 -3.03 -1.58
N SER A 215 -6.71 -1.73 -1.55
CA SER A 215 -7.39 -1.04 -0.45
C SER A 215 -8.90 -0.86 -0.66
N MET A 216 -9.34 -0.87 -1.92
CA MET A 216 -10.70 -0.50 -2.31
C MET A 216 -11.47 -1.67 -2.92
N ASP A 217 -12.77 -1.72 -2.70
CA ASP A 217 -13.68 -2.50 -3.53
C ASP A 217 -13.95 -1.80 -4.87
N ASN A 218 -14.58 -2.54 -5.81
CA ASN A 218 -14.93 -2.02 -7.13
C ASN A 218 -13.73 -1.36 -7.87
N SER A 219 -12.49 -1.71 -7.48
CA SER A 219 -11.27 -1.03 -7.94
C SER A 219 -10.93 -1.28 -9.41
N ARG A 220 -11.55 -2.29 -10.02
CA ARG A 220 -11.38 -2.61 -11.45
C ARG A 220 -11.73 -1.43 -12.36
N ARG A 221 -12.64 -0.56 -11.93
CA ARG A 221 -13.04 0.63 -12.69
C ARG A 221 -11.92 1.67 -12.82
N PHE A 222 -10.94 1.65 -11.92
CA PHE A 222 -9.80 2.56 -11.93
C PHE A 222 -8.81 2.21 -13.03
N GLY A 223 -8.61 0.92 -13.30
CA GLY A 223 -7.66 0.40 -14.30
C GLY A 223 -8.14 0.44 -15.75
N THR A 224 -9.27 1.09 -16.04
CA THR A 224 -9.86 1.14 -17.39
C THR A 224 -8.92 1.81 -18.40
N ASN A 225 -8.30 2.93 -18.02
CA ASN A 225 -7.23 3.58 -18.79
C ASN A 225 -6.25 4.35 -17.88
N ALA A 226 -5.13 4.80 -18.44
CA ALA A 226 -4.07 5.48 -17.68
C ALA A 226 -4.48 6.86 -17.13
N SER A 227 -5.34 7.60 -17.84
CA SER A 227 -5.83 8.91 -17.41
C SER A 227 -6.72 8.81 -16.17
N VAL A 228 -7.53 7.74 -16.07
CA VAL A 228 -8.33 7.46 -14.86
C VAL A 228 -7.41 7.17 -13.67
N LEU A 229 -6.40 6.31 -13.84
CA LEU A 229 -5.44 6.04 -12.75
C LEU A 229 -4.72 7.30 -12.27
N ALA A 230 -4.34 8.19 -13.19
CA ALA A 230 -3.62 9.43 -12.86
C ALA A 230 -4.43 10.39 -11.97
N VAL A 231 -5.76 10.29 -11.98
CA VAL A 231 -6.66 11.08 -11.15
C VAL A 231 -7.08 10.31 -9.90
N THR A 232 -7.56 9.08 -10.08
CA THR A 232 -8.16 8.30 -8.99
C THR A 232 -7.15 7.88 -7.92
N VAL A 233 -5.91 7.54 -8.30
CA VAL A 233 -4.89 7.14 -7.32
C VAL A 233 -4.55 8.26 -6.33
N PRO A 234 -4.20 9.49 -6.75
CA PRO A 234 -3.93 10.57 -5.81
C PRO A 234 -5.16 10.97 -4.99
N GLU A 235 -6.36 10.97 -5.58
CA GLU A 235 -7.61 11.27 -4.85
C GLU A 235 -7.87 10.25 -3.73
N ILE A 236 -7.69 8.95 -4.00
CA ILE A 236 -7.88 7.90 -2.98
C ILE A 236 -6.82 7.98 -1.88
N LEU A 237 -5.56 8.31 -2.23
CA LEU A 237 -4.51 8.55 -1.24
C LEU A 237 -4.81 9.75 -0.34
N ALA A 238 -5.61 10.70 -0.84
CA ALA A 238 -6.05 11.90 -0.15
C ALA A 238 -7.38 11.74 0.61
N LEU A 239 -7.99 10.55 0.63
CA LEU A 239 -9.19 10.31 1.45
C LEU A 239 -8.85 10.44 2.94
N GLU A 240 -9.58 11.33 3.61
CA GLU A 240 -9.39 11.71 4.99
C GLU A 240 -10.49 11.15 5.91
N ASP A 241 -10.13 10.94 7.18
CA ASP A 241 -11.08 10.73 8.25
C ASP A 241 -11.66 12.05 8.79
N VAL A 242 -12.52 11.95 9.80
CA VAL A 242 -13.17 13.11 10.44
C VAL A 242 -12.18 14.07 11.12
N GLU A 243 -10.94 13.63 11.38
CA GLU A 243 -9.86 14.44 11.94
C GLU A 243 -8.90 14.95 10.86
N GLN A 244 -9.30 14.91 9.58
CA GLN A 244 -8.51 15.33 8.42
C GLN A 244 -7.20 14.55 8.26
N ARG A 245 -7.13 13.31 8.76
CA ARG A 245 -5.97 12.43 8.52
C ARG A 245 -6.25 11.49 7.37
N ARG A 246 -5.31 11.38 6.44
CA ARG A 246 -5.44 10.52 5.27
C ARG A 246 -5.30 9.05 5.67
N HIS A 247 -6.27 8.23 5.29
CA HIS A 247 -6.25 6.79 5.62
C HIS A 247 -5.07 6.04 4.99
N LEU A 248 -4.63 6.48 3.81
CA LEU A 248 -3.50 5.87 3.09
C LEU A 248 -2.28 6.78 3.09
N GLY A 249 -2.45 8.03 2.63
CA GLY A 249 -1.34 8.96 2.42
C GLY A 249 -0.48 9.21 3.66
N ASP A 250 -1.10 9.41 4.82
CA ASP A 250 -0.37 9.69 6.07
C ASP A 250 0.14 8.43 6.78
N ARG A 251 -0.42 7.26 6.44
CA ARG A 251 -0.05 5.98 7.03
C ARG A 251 1.07 5.28 6.27
N LEU A 252 1.30 5.62 5.00
CA LEU A 252 2.38 5.06 4.18
C LEU A 252 3.75 5.64 4.58
N VAL A 253 4.53 4.86 5.32
CA VAL A 253 5.83 5.33 5.89
C VAL A 253 7.06 4.83 5.15
N LEU A 254 6.93 3.75 4.38
CA LEU A 254 8.06 3.17 3.64
C LEU A 254 7.59 2.44 2.39
N ASN A 255 8.34 2.62 1.31
CA ASN A 255 8.17 1.92 0.05
C ASN A 255 9.46 1.16 -0.28
N ILE A 256 9.38 -0.16 -0.47
CA ILE A 256 10.50 -1.02 -0.86
C ILE A 256 10.16 -1.69 -2.20
N THR A 257 10.89 -1.33 -3.25
CA THR A 257 10.80 -2.04 -4.52
C THR A 257 11.64 -3.31 -4.46
N ASP A 258 10.99 -4.47 -4.54
CA ASP A 258 11.62 -5.77 -4.70
C ASP A 258 12.04 -5.97 -6.17
N ALA A 259 13.27 -5.56 -6.45
CA ALA A 259 13.89 -5.66 -7.77
C ALA A 259 14.78 -6.92 -7.95
N LEU A 260 14.68 -7.92 -7.06
CA LEU A 260 15.51 -9.13 -7.12
C LEU A 260 15.32 -9.87 -8.46
N PHE A 261 14.10 -9.94 -8.96
CA PHE A 261 13.87 -10.18 -10.39
C PHE A 261 12.93 -9.13 -10.97
N CYS A 262 13.41 -8.51 -12.03
CA CYS A 262 12.60 -7.66 -12.89
C CYS A 262 11.84 -8.55 -13.88
N GLN A 263 10.52 -8.61 -13.75
CA GLN A 263 9.65 -9.26 -14.74
C GLN A 263 8.92 -8.17 -15.52
N TYR A 264 9.70 -7.45 -16.32
CA TYR A 264 9.20 -6.38 -17.16
C TYR A 264 9.30 -6.80 -18.63
N LEU A 265 8.16 -7.11 -19.24
CA LEU A 265 8.08 -7.15 -20.69
C LEU A 265 7.85 -5.71 -21.16
N GLY A 266 8.88 -5.08 -21.73
CA GLY A 266 8.72 -3.81 -22.40
C GLY A 266 7.71 -3.99 -23.54
N GLN A 267 6.51 -3.44 -23.40
CA GLN A 267 5.64 -3.31 -24.56
C GLN A 267 6.28 -2.29 -25.49
N SER A 268 6.71 -2.73 -26.67
CA SER A 268 6.80 -1.85 -27.83
C SER A 268 5.40 -1.24 -28.00
N LYS A 269 5.22 0.01 -27.60
CA LYS A 269 4.03 0.76 -28.00
C LYS A 269 4.11 0.90 -29.52
N CYS A 270 3.41 0.04 -30.25
CA CYS A 270 3.08 0.23 -31.66
C CYS A 270 1.86 1.15 -31.75
#